data_AF-A0A957CAP6-F1
#
_entry.id   AF-A0A957CAP6-F1
#
_cell.length_a   1.000
_cell.length_b   1.000
_cell.length_c   1.000
_cell.angle_alpha   90.00
_cell.angle_beta   90.00
_cell.angle_gamma   90.00
#
_symmetry.space_group_name_H-M   'P 1'
#
loop_
_entity.id
_entity.type
_entity.pdbx_description
1 polymer ?
#
loop_
_entity_poly.entity_id
_entity_poly.type
_entity_poly.pdbx_seq_one_letter_code
_entity_poly.pdbx_strand_id
1 'polypeptide(L)'
;MMMHSRSRSGEGGPMAAMRKGDTARNFKATMRKLGSYLAAYKYKLIIVTIFAVASTVFNIVGPKVLGNATTKLFEGVMAEIAGTGSIDFDYIGRILLIMLILYVVSALFAYIMGWIMAGVSTDISYRFREEIAAKINKMPLSYFDRNTQGEVLSRITNDVDTVNQTLSQSLTQIITSSITVIGVLVMMFSISWLMTIVALVVIPLSLIVVSVIVKRSQVYFKEQQDYLGHVNGHVEEMFG
;
A
#
# COMPACT_ATOMS: atom_id res chain seq x y z
N MET A 1 -24.09 5.38 -54.87
CA MET A 1 -22.73 4.80 -54.98
C MET A 1 -21.86 5.47 -53.94
N MET A 2 -21.21 4.66 -53.10
CA MET A 2 -20.21 4.98 -52.05
C MET A 2 -20.70 5.57 -50.71
N MET A 3 -20.84 4.63 -49.76
CA MET A 3 -20.79 4.80 -48.31
C MET A 3 -19.47 5.45 -47.87
N HIS A 4 -19.52 6.33 -46.86
CA HIS A 4 -18.36 6.63 -46.02
C HIS A 4 -18.71 6.26 -44.57
N SER A 5 -18.08 5.19 -44.10
CA SER A 5 -18.23 4.62 -42.76
C SER A 5 -17.65 5.58 -41.70
N ARG A 6 -18.51 6.12 -40.83
CA ARG A 6 -18.07 6.69 -39.57
C ARG A 6 -17.83 5.55 -38.57
N SER A 7 -16.57 5.18 -38.40
CA SER A 7 -16.12 4.44 -37.23
C SER A 7 -16.21 5.39 -36.02
N ARG A 8 -17.30 5.31 -35.26
CA ARG A 8 -17.36 5.89 -33.90
C ARG A 8 -16.74 4.85 -32.98
N SER A 9 -15.60 5.23 -32.42
CA SER A 9 -14.93 4.63 -31.29
C SER A 9 -15.93 4.28 -30.20
N GLY A 10 -16.02 2.99 -29.84
CA GLY A 10 -16.78 2.54 -28.69
C GLY A 10 -16.25 3.17 -27.41
N GLU A 11 -17.12 3.88 -26.70
CA GLU A 11 -16.94 4.24 -25.30
C GLU A 11 -17.03 2.95 -24.48
N GLY A 12 -15.87 2.40 -24.15
CA GLY A 12 -15.78 1.27 -23.23
C GLY A 12 -16.21 1.73 -21.83
N GLY A 13 -17.26 1.09 -21.30
CA GLY A 13 -17.73 1.29 -19.93
C GLY A 13 -16.63 1.05 -18.88
N PRO A 14 -16.87 1.44 -17.61
CA PRO A 14 -15.83 1.82 -16.64
C PRO A 14 -14.80 0.77 -16.21
N MET A 15 -14.82 -0.45 -16.75
CA MET A 15 -13.99 -1.56 -16.28
C MET A 15 -13.53 -2.50 -17.41
N ALA A 16 -13.53 -2.07 -18.68
CA ALA A 16 -12.88 -2.80 -19.78
C ALA A 16 -11.35 -2.58 -19.85
N ALA A 17 -10.73 -2.28 -18.72
CA ALA A 17 -9.32 -1.92 -18.66
C ALA A 17 -8.65 -2.55 -17.43
N MET A 18 -8.53 -3.89 -17.44
CA MET A 18 -7.22 -4.46 -17.11
C MET A 18 -6.27 -4.08 -18.25
N ARG A 19 -6.04 -2.77 -18.40
CA ARG A 19 -5.06 -2.20 -19.30
C ARG A 19 -3.78 -2.82 -18.80
N LYS A 20 -3.25 -3.75 -19.59
CA LYS A 20 -1.84 -4.14 -19.57
C LYS A 20 -1.10 -2.83 -19.35
N GLY A 21 -0.67 -2.57 -18.11
CA GLY A 21 -0.32 -1.23 -17.68
C GLY A 21 0.63 -0.68 -18.73
N ASP A 22 0.27 0.47 -19.33
CA ASP A 22 1.07 1.07 -20.40
C ASP A 22 2.51 1.02 -19.94
N THR A 23 3.30 0.11 -20.52
CA THR A 23 4.66 -0.11 -20.07
C THR A 23 5.35 1.21 -20.27
N ALA A 24 5.63 1.92 -19.18
CA ALA A 24 6.15 3.28 -19.26
C ALA A 24 7.39 3.22 -20.15
N ARG A 25 7.32 3.82 -21.34
CA ARG A 25 8.42 3.82 -22.33
C ARG A 25 9.75 4.25 -21.69
N ASN A 26 9.72 4.95 -20.55
CA ASN A 26 10.87 5.28 -19.70
C ASN A 26 10.54 5.35 -18.18
N PHE A 27 10.13 4.25 -17.51
CA PHE A 27 9.90 4.22 -16.05
C PHE A 27 11.04 4.85 -15.23
N LYS A 28 12.30 4.50 -15.58
CA LYS A 28 13.50 5.02 -14.91
C LYS A 28 13.61 6.54 -14.96
N ALA A 29 13.25 7.17 -16.09
CA ALA A 29 13.30 8.61 -16.24
C ALA A 29 12.24 9.31 -15.38
N THR A 30 11.02 8.75 -15.33
CA THR A 30 9.93 9.25 -14.48
C THR A 30 10.29 9.14 -13.00
N MET A 31 10.84 8.00 -12.57
CA MET A 31 11.31 7.82 -11.19
C MET A 31 12.45 8.78 -10.83
N ARG A 32 13.36 9.06 -11.76
CA ARG A 32 14.41 10.07 -11.56
C ARG A 32 13.85 11.48 -11.40
N LYS A 33 12.82 11.84 -12.19
CA LYS A 33 12.12 13.13 -12.04
C LYS A 33 11.41 13.21 -10.70
N LEU A 34 10.63 12.22 -10.30
CA LEU A 34 9.99 12.17 -8.97
C LEU A 34 11.03 12.26 -7.85
N GLY A 35 12.15 11.54 -7.97
CA GLY A 35 13.27 11.62 -7.04
C GLY A 35 13.86 13.03 -6.93
N SER A 36 13.89 13.79 -8.02
CA SER A 36 14.36 15.19 -7.99
C SER A 36 13.40 16.14 -7.25
N TYR A 37 12.08 15.92 -7.34
CA TYR A 37 11.10 16.67 -6.53
C TYR A 37 11.21 16.30 -5.05
N LEU A 38 11.44 15.02 -4.74
CA LEU A 38 11.66 14.52 -3.38
C LEU A 38 13.00 14.96 -2.77
N ALA A 39 14.01 15.22 -3.59
CA ALA A 39 15.33 15.64 -3.12
C ALA A 39 15.30 16.97 -2.33
N ALA A 40 14.33 17.85 -2.62
CA ALA A 40 14.08 19.06 -1.84
C ALA A 40 13.72 18.74 -0.38
N TYR A 41 13.17 17.54 -0.11
CA TYR A 41 12.73 17.07 1.20
C TYR A 41 13.64 15.99 1.79
N LYS A 42 14.89 15.87 1.34
CA LYS A 42 15.83 14.80 1.75
C LYS A 42 15.94 14.61 3.28
N TYR A 43 15.95 15.69 4.07
CA TYR A 43 16.04 15.60 5.52
C TYR A 43 14.75 15.03 6.14
N LYS A 44 13.57 15.47 5.65
CA LYS A 44 12.27 14.93 6.08
C LYS A 44 12.20 13.42 5.75
N LEU A 45 12.68 13.02 4.57
CA LEU A 45 12.69 11.61 4.15
C LEU A 45 13.62 10.72 4.98
N ILE A 46 14.79 11.22 5.39
CA ILE A 46 15.69 10.49 6.29
C ILE A 46 15.03 10.29 7.65
N ILE A 47 14.43 11.35 8.22
CA ILE A 47 13.70 11.30 9.49
C ILE A 47 12.55 10.29 9.42
N VAL A 48 11.75 10.36 8.36
CA VAL A 48 10.65 9.42 8.07
C VAL A 48 11.15 7.98 8.02
N THR A 49 12.27 7.72 7.34
CA THR A 49 12.86 6.37 7.26
C THR A 49 13.31 5.85 8.62
N ILE A 50 13.94 6.69 9.44
CA ILE A 50 14.37 6.32 10.80
C ILE A 50 13.17 5.97 11.67
N PHE A 51 12.14 6.82 11.67
CA PHE A 51 10.91 6.55 12.43
C PHE A 51 10.19 5.30 11.94
N ALA A 52 10.16 5.06 10.62
CA ALA A 52 9.60 3.83 10.05
C ALA A 52 10.29 2.59 10.60
N VAL A 53 11.63 2.57 10.55
CA VAL A 53 12.43 1.46 11.07
C VAL A 53 12.17 1.26 12.56
N ALA A 54 12.25 2.33 13.35
CA ALA A 54 12.04 2.25 14.79
C ALA A 54 10.63 1.76 15.15
N SER A 55 9.58 2.31 14.52
CA SER A 55 8.20 1.90 14.77
C SER A 55 7.98 0.42 14.41
N THR A 56 8.50 0.00 13.25
CA THR A 56 8.32 -1.37 12.75
C THR A 56 9.09 -2.37 13.62
N VAL A 57 10.33 -2.07 14.01
CA VAL A 57 11.11 -2.94 14.90
C VAL A 57 10.40 -3.12 16.24
N PHE A 58 9.90 -2.05 16.86
CA PHE A 58 9.14 -2.18 18.10
C PHE A 58 7.88 -3.03 17.90
N ASN A 59 7.12 -2.82 16.83
CA ASN A 59 5.94 -3.66 16.56
C ASN A 59 6.28 -5.16 16.46
N ILE A 60 7.42 -5.50 15.81
CA ILE A 60 7.88 -6.89 15.64
C ILE A 60 8.42 -7.51 16.94
N VAL A 61 8.95 -6.72 17.87
CA VAL A 61 9.44 -7.22 19.17
C VAL A 61 8.28 -7.64 20.09
N GLY A 62 7.08 -7.08 19.90
CA GLY A 62 5.88 -7.34 20.70
C GLY A 62 5.57 -8.83 20.93
N PRO A 63 5.45 -9.67 19.87
CA PRO A 63 5.22 -11.11 20.02
C PRO A 63 6.26 -11.85 20.88
N LYS A 64 7.53 -11.45 20.84
CA LYS A 64 8.59 -12.06 21.66
C LYS A 64 8.42 -11.71 23.13
N VAL A 65 8.11 -10.45 23.43
CA VAL A 65 7.83 -9.97 24.79
C VAL A 65 6.57 -10.64 25.35
N LEU A 66 5.52 -10.73 24.54
CA LEU A 66 4.29 -11.44 24.89
C LEU A 66 4.55 -12.94 25.14
N GLY A 67 5.40 -13.56 24.33
CA GLY A 67 5.86 -14.94 24.54
C GLY A 67 6.37 -15.18 25.96
N ASN A 68 7.25 -14.29 26.45
CA ASN A 68 7.76 -14.38 27.83
C ASN A 68 6.65 -14.26 28.90
N ALA A 69 5.64 -13.41 28.67
CA ALA A 69 4.49 -13.30 29.58
C ALA A 69 3.68 -14.61 29.60
N THR A 70 3.42 -15.18 28.42
CA THR A 70 2.67 -16.44 28.30
C THR A 70 3.41 -17.62 28.90
N THR A 71 4.73 -17.71 28.71
CA THR A 71 5.57 -18.76 29.33
C THR A 71 5.52 -18.65 30.84
N LYS A 72 5.67 -17.45 31.41
CA LYS A 72 5.66 -17.25 32.86
C LYS A 72 4.29 -17.49 33.50
N LEU A 73 3.22 -17.11 32.80
CA LEU A 73 1.86 -17.46 33.20
C LEU A 73 1.68 -18.99 33.20
N PHE A 74 2.12 -19.67 32.14
CA PHE A 74 2.00 -21.12 32.03
C PHE A 74 2.80 -21.84 33.13
N GLU A 75 4.05 -21.44 33.37
CA GLU A 75 4.90 -21.95 34.46
C GLU A 75 4.23 -21.75 35.83
N GLY A 76 3.66 -20.57 36.09
CA GLY A 76 2.95 -20.26 37.32
C GLY A 76 1.71 -21.13 37.55
N VAL A 77 0.88 -21.31 36.51
CA VAL A 77 -0.32 -22.16 36.58
C VAL A 77 0.07 -23.62 36.82
N MET A 78 1.11 -24.13 36.15
CA MET A 78 1.58 -25.50 36.37
C MET A 78 2.13 -25.70 37.79
N ALA A 79 2.85 -24.72 38.33
CA ALA A 79 3.37 -24.77 39.70
C ALA A 79 2.24 -24.74 40.74
N GLU A 80 1.18 -23.97 40.49
CA GLU A 80 0.00 -23.91 41.35
C GLU A 80 -0.78 -25.24 41.36
N ILE A 81 -0.95 -25.86 40.20
CA ILE A 81 -1.55 -27.20 40.09
C ILE A 81 -0.70 -28.26 40.78
N ALA A 82 0.64 -28.17 40.67
CA ALA A 82 1.56 -29.09 41.32
C ALA A 82 1.72 -28.84 42.84
N GLY A 83 1.14 -27.76 43.38
CA GLY A 83 1.29 -27.34 44.77
C GLY A 83 2.72 -26.87 45.12
N THR A 84 3.54 -26.55 44.12
CA THR A 84 4.95 -26.17 44.28
C THR A 84 5.19 -24.66 44.22
N GLY A 85 4.18 -23.87 43.86
CA GLY A 85 4.27 -22.40 43.77
C GLY A 85 2.95 -21.74 43.40
N SER A 86 3.00 -20.45 43.06
CA SER A 86 1.84 -19.65 42.62
C SER A 86 2.21 -18.78 41.42
N ILE A 87 1.21 -18.24 40.73
CA ILE A 87 1.40 -17.33 39.59
C ILE A 87 2.00 -15.99 40.06
N ASP A 88 3.08 -15.56 39.41
CA ASP A 88 3.69 -14.24 39.62
C ASP A 88 2.99 -13.16 38.78
N PHE A 89 1.91 -12.61 39.33
CA PHE A 89 1.13 -11.55 38.68
C PHE A 89 1.89 -10.21 38.59
N ASP A 90 2.84 -9.91 39.47
CA ASP A 90 3.63 -8.67 39.39
C ASP A 90 4.55 -8.70 38.17
N TYR A 91 5.26 -9.82 37.96
CA TYR A 91 6.11 -10.01 36.81
C TYR A 91 5.33 -9.93 35.49
N ILE A 92 4.17 -10.61 35.42
CA ILE A 92 3.30 -10.56 34.24
C ILE A 92 2.80 -9.14 34.00
N GLY A 93 2.34 -8.45 35.05
CA GLY A 93 1.89 -7.06 34.98
C GLY A 93 2.99 -6.12 34.45
N ARG A 94 4.22 -6.29 34.91
CA ARG A 94 5.38 -5.52 34.43
C ARG A 94 5.69 -5.77 32.96
N ILE A 95 5.64 -7.02 32.50
CA ILE A 95 5.83 -7.33 31.07
C ILE A 95 4.72 -6.71 30.22
N LEU A 96 3.46 -6.83 30.63
CA LEU A 96 2.34 -6.24 29.91
C LEU A 96 2.44 -4.72 29.85
N LEU A 97 2.91 -4.07 30.92
CA LEU A 97 3.15 -2.63 30.94
C LEU A 97 4.31 -2.22 30.00
N ILE A 98 5.41 -2.98 29.98
CA ILE A 98 6.50 -2.77 29.02
C ILE A 98 6.00 -2.93 27.58
N MET A 99 5.21 -3.96 27.30
CA MET A 99 4.61 -4.21 25.99
C MET A 99 3.68 -3.06 25.58
N LEU A 100 2.86 -2.55 26.50
CA LEU A 100 1.99 -1.40 26.27
C LEU A 100 2.80 -0.16 25.90
N ILE A 101 3.83 0.18 26.69
CA ILE A 101 4.70 1.33 26.41
C ILE A 101 5.38 1.17 25.05
N LEU A 102 5.88 -0.03 24.75
CA LEU A 102 6.55 -0.33 23.49
C LEU A 102 5.61 -0.13 22.28
N TYR A 103 4.34 -0.53 22.37
CA TYR A 103 3.35 -0.27 21.32
C TYR A 103 2.93 1.20 21.24
N VAL A 104 2.80 1.90 22.36
CA VAL A 104 2.53 3.34 22.37
C VAL A 104 3.67 4.10 21.68
N VAL A 105 4.93 3.79 22.00
CA VAL A 105 6.10 4.40 21.36
C VAL A 105 6.16 4.06 19.86
N SER A 106 5.89 2.81 19.49
CA SER A 106 5.79 2.39 18.09
C SER A 106 4.72 3.20 17.33
N ALA A 107 3.53 3.36 17.91
CA ALA A 107 2.43 4.12 17.33
C ALA A 107 2.76 5.62 17.23
N LEU A 108 3.42 6.20 18.22
CA LEU A 108 3.89 7.59 18.18
C LEU A 108 4.87 7.82 17.03
N PHE A 109 5.83 6.91 16.84
CA PHE A 109 6.79 6.99 15.73
C PHE A 109 6.11 6.83 14.36
N ALA A 110 5.18 5.88 14.24
CA ALA A 110 4.38 5.70 13.03
C ALA A 110 3.53 6.95 12.72
N TYR A 111 2.95 7.57 13.75
CA TYR A 111 2.16 8.79 13.62
C TYR A 111 3.02 9.97 13.16
N ILE A 112 4.17 10.22 13.81
CA ILE A 112 5.10 11.30 13.44
C ILE A 112 5.57 11.11 12.00
N MET A 113 5.95 9.90 11.61
CA MET A 113 6.33 9.57 10.23
C MET A 113 5.20 9.88 9.24
N GLY A 114 3.98 9.41 9.53
CA GLY A 114 2.80 9.61 8.69
C GLY A 114 2.46 11.09 8.52
N TRP A 115 2.55 11.87 9.60
CA TRP A 115 2.32 13.31 9.57
C TRP A 115 3.35 14.04 8.69
N ILE A 116 4.63 13.71 8.82
CA ILE A 116 5.68 14.32 7.99
C ILE A 116 5.45 13.98 6.51
N MET A 117 5.13 12.72 6.20
CA MET A 117 4.94 12.30 4.81
C MET A 117 3.68 12.90 4.18
N ALA A 118 2.61 13.10 4.96
CA ALA A 118 1.41 13.81 4.52
C ALA A 118 1.72 15.27 4.16
N GLY A 119 2.58 15.95 4.94
CA GLY A 119 3.05 17.29 4.60
C GLY A 119 3.85 17.30 3.29
N VAL A 120 4.83 16.40 3.14
CA VAL A 120 5.66 16.30 1.93
C VAL A 120 4.83 16.02 0.68
N SER A 121 3.86 15.10 0.75
CA SER A 121 3.03 14.76 -0.41
C SER A 121 2.07 15.89 -0.79
N THR A 122 1.53 16.61 0.20
CA THR A 122 0.64 17.75 -0.02
C THR A 122 1.40 18.90 -0.67
N ASP A 123 2.61 19.21 -0.18
CA ASP A 123 3.47 20.24 -0.77
C ASP A 123 3.81 19.90 -2.23
N ILE A 124 4.14 18.64 -2.53
CA ILE A 124 4.45 18.20 -3.91
C ILE A 124 3.20 18.25 -4.80
N SER A 125 2.05 17.80 -4.30
CA SER A 125 0.77 17.85 -5.01
C SER A 125 0.41 19.29 -5.39
N TYR A 126 0.55 20.22 -4.44
CA TYR A 126 0.30 21.64 -4.68
C TYR A 126 1.19 22.20 -5.80
N ARG A 127 2.50 21.92 -5.72
CA ARG A 127 3.46 22.32 -6.77
C ARG A 127 3.12 21.73 -8.13
N PHE A 128 2.72 20.46 -8.19
CA PHE A 128 2.27 19.85 -9.45
C PHE A 128 1.03 20.54 -10.01
N ARG A 129 0.03 20.85 -9.17
CA ARG A 129 -1.17 21.58 -9.62
C ARG A 129 -0.80 22.96 -10.16
N GLU A 130 0.10 23.68 -9.50
CA GLU A 130 0.58 24.99 -9.93
C GLU A 130 1.34 24.91 -11.28
N GLU A 131 2.30 23.98 -11.40
CA GLU A 131 3.09 23.79 -12.63
C GLU A 131 2.20 23.35 -13.81
N ILE A 132 1.21 22.49 -13.57
CA ILE A 132 0.25 22.05 -14.59
C ILE A 132 -0.66 23.22 -15.00
N ALA A 133 -1.21 23.98 -14.05
CA ALA A 133 -2.05 25.15 -14.35
C ALA A 133 -1.29 26.21 -15.15
N ALA A 134 -0.04 26.51 -14.76
CA ALA A 134 0.82 27.43 -15.48
C ALA A 134 1.15 26.94 -16.90
N LYS A 135 1.28 25.62 -17.10
CA LYS A 135 1.50 25.04 -18.43
C LYS A 135 0.25 25.12 -19.30
N ILE A 136 -0.92 24.79 -18.75
CA ILE A 136 -2.22 24.86 -19.43
C ILE A 136 -2.49 26.25 -19.98
N ASN A 137 -2.24 27.30 -19.19
CA ASN A 137 -2.43 28.69 -19.61
C ASN A 137 -1.54 29.11 -20.79
N LYS A 138 -0.48 28.36 -21.10
CA LYS A 138 0.47 28.63 -22.20
C LYS A 138 0.30 27.69 -23.39
N MET A 139 -0.67 26.77 -23.36
CA MET A 139 -0.88 25.82 -24.46
C MET A 139 -1.67 26.46 -25.61
N PRO A 140 -1.34 26.14 -26.88
CA PRO A 140 -2.08 26.64 -28.03
C PRO A 140 -3.50 26.09 -28.05
N LEU A 141 -4.45 26.87 -28.59
CA LEU A 141 -5.86 26.49 -28.66
C LEU A 141 -6.08 25.11 -29.32
N SER A 142 -5.24 24.78 -30.32
CA SER A 142 -5.27 23.50 -31.03
C SER A 142 -5.07 22.26 -30.14
N TYR A 143 -4.48 22.42 -28.95
CA TYR A 143 -4.36 21.35 -27.98
C TYR A 143 -5.71 21.02 -27.33
N PHE A 144 -6.52 22.04 -27.07
CA PHE A 144 -7.85 21.91 -26.48
C PHE A 144 -8.90 21.47 -27.49
N ASP A 145 -8.67 21.69 -28.79
CA ASP A 145 -9.54 21.15 -29.85
C ASP A 145 -9.40 19.63 -30.03
N ARG A 146 -8.28 19.06 -29.55
CA ARG A 146 -7.95 17.62 -29.68
C ARG A 146 -8.20 16.81 -28.41
N ASN A 147 -8.35 17.45 -27.26
CA ASN A 147 -8.53 16.79 -25.96
C ASN A 147 -9.81 17.32 -25.31
N THR A 148 -10.63 16.45 -24.73
CA THR A 148 -11.85 16.89 -24.04
C THR A 148 -11.48 17.68 -22.78
N GLN A 149 -12.30 18.68 -22.40
CA GLN A 149 -12.10 19.41 -21.15
C GLN A 149 -12.04 18.47 -19.93
N GLY A 150 -12.83 17.38 -19.96
CA GLY A 150 -12.84 16.36 -18.92
C GLY A 150 -11.51 15.62 -18.78
N GLU A 151 -10.81 15.34 -19.87
CA GLU A 151 -9.50 14.69 -19.81
C GLU A 151 -8.43 15.60 -19.20
N VAL A 152 -8.48 16.90 -19.49
CA VAL A 152 -7.57 17.89 -18.90
C VAL A 152 -7.81 18.02 -17.39
N LEU A 153 -9.07 18.14 -16.98
CA LEU A 153 -9.43 18.24 -15.56
C LEU A 153 -9.06 16.96 -14.79
N SER A 154 -9.33 15.78 -15.37
CA SER A 154 -8.99 14.48 -14.79
C SER A 154 -7.49 14.34 -14.55
N ARG A 155 -6.62 14.80 -15.46
CA ARG A 155 -5.17 14.78 -15.25
C ARG A 155 -4.71 15.72 -14.13
N ILE A 156 -5.38 16.86 -13.94
CA ILE A 156 -5.05 17.81 -12.88
C ILE A 156 -5.45 17.26 -11.51
N THR A 157 -6.59 16.58 -11.43
CA THR A 157 -7.12 16.05 -10.17
C THR A 157 -6.61 14.64 -9.92
N ASN A 158 -7.03 13.67 -10.73
CA ASN A 158 -6.82 12.24 -10.48
C ASN A 158 -5.36 11.81 -10.60
N ASP A 159 -4.59 12.30 -11.60
CA ASP A 159 -3.17 11.92 -11.71
C ASP A 159 -2.37 12.52 -10.55
N VAL A 160 -2.66 13.78 -10.18
CA VAL A 160 -1.96 14.44 -9.06
C VAL A 160 -2.35 13.80 -7.72
N ASP A 161 -3.61 13.42 -7.55
CA ASP A 161 -4.06 12.70 -6.35
C ASP A 161 -3.42 11.30 -6.29
N THR A 162 -3.26 10.63 -7.43
CA THR A 162 -2.52 9.36 -7.51
C THR A 162 -1.05 9.54 -7.10
N VAL A 163 -0.41 10.64 -7.52
CA VAL A 163 0.94 10.99 -7.03
C VAL A 163 0.91 11.21 -5.53
N ASN A 164 -0.05 11.98 -5.01
CA ASN A 164 -0.16 12.23 -3.57
C ASN A 164 -0.30 10.92 -2.78
N GLN A 165 -1.19 10.02 -3.20
CA GLN A 165 -1.38 8.70 -2.61
C GLN A 165 -0.08 7.89 -2.62
N THR A 166 0.61 7.90 -3.76
CA THR A 166 1.87 7.16 -3.94
C THR A 166 2.94 7.67 -2.99
N LEU A 167 3.07 8.99 -2.84
CA LEU A 167 4.04 9.61 -1.94
C LEU A 167 3.66 9.36 -0.47
N SER A 168 2.42 9.63 -0.07
CA SER A 168 1.96 9.51 1.31
C SER A 168 2.00 8.07 1.83
N GLN A 169 1.50 7.13 1.02
CA GLN A 169 1.18 5.79 1.48
C GLN A 169 2.06 4.72 0.82
N SER A 170 2.14 4.67 -0.50
CA SER A 170 2.86 3.57 -1.18
C SER A 170 4.36 3.58 -0.88
N LEU A 171 5.01 4.75 -0.87
CA LEU A 171 6.43 4.84 -0.51
C LEU A 171 6.68 4.43 0.94
N THR A 172 5.90 4.95 1.88
CA THR A 172 5.90 4.57 3.30
C THR A 172 5.73 3.06 3.44
N GLN A 173 4.74 2.48 2.74
CA GLN A 173 4.43 1.06 2.78
C GLN A 173 5.57 0.20 2.23
N ILE A 174 6.23 0.61 1.15
CA ILE A 174 7.39 -0.13 0.61
C ILE A 174 8.51 -0.17 1.65
N ILE A 175 8.80 0.95 2.31
CA ILE A 175 9.82 1.02 3.37
C ILE A 175 9.44 0.09 4.53
N THR A 176 8.25 0.29 5.11
CA THR A 176 7.81 -0.49 6.27
C THR A 176 7.64 -1.97 5.95
N SER A 177 7.10 -2.34 4.79
CA SER A 177 6.94 -3.74 4.39
C SER A 177 8.29 -4.41 4.18
N SER A 178 9.27 -3.74 3.59
CA SER A 178 10.62 -4.29 3.41
C SER A 178 11.28 -4.57 4.77
N ILE A 179 11.19 -3.61 5.70
CA ILE A 179 11.69 -3.76 7.07
C ILE A 179 10.91 -4.84 7.81
N THR A 180 9.60 -4.94 7.58
CA THR A 180 8.74 -5.94 8.23
C THR A 180 9.10 -7.35 7.78
N VAL A 181 9.24 -7.57 6.48
CA VAL A 181 9.64 -8.89 5.94
C VAL A 181 11.00 -9.29 6.50
N ILE A 182 12.00 -8.41 6.42
CA ILE A 182 13.35 -8.71 6.92
C ILE A 182 13.34 -8.90 8.45
N GLY A 183 12.73 -7.98 9.17
CA GLY A 183 12.69 -7.96 10.64
C GLY A 183 11.94 -9.14 11.23
N VAL A 184 10.77 -9.49 10.67
CA VAL A 184 10.01 -10.67 11.09
C VAL A 184 10.80 -11.94 10.81
N LEU A 185 11.40 -12.08 9.62
CA LEU A 185 12.22 -13.26 9.32
C LEU A 185 13.39 -13.43 10.29
N VAL A 186 14.15 -12.35 10.55
CA VAL A 186 15.25 -12.37 11.53
C VAL A 186 14.75 -12.75 12.92
N MET A 187 13.62 -12.20 13.35
CA MET A 187 13.03 -12.51 14.66
C MET A 187 12.50 -13.94 14.75
N MET A 188 11.91 -14.46 13.69
CA MET A 188 11.47 -15.85 13.61
C MET A 188 12.65 -16.82 13.73
N PHE A 189 13.73 -16.60 12.96
CA PHE A 189 14.95 -17.41 13.06
C PHE A 189 15.62 -17.30 14.43
N SER A 190 15.56 -16.12 15.07
CA SER A 190 16.06 -15.92 16.44
C SER A 190 15.25 -16.69 17.50
N ILE A 191 13.97 -16.98 17.27
CA ILE A 191 13.11 -17.72 18.21
C ILE A 191 13.22 -19.22 17.96
N SER A 192 13.00 -19.68 16.73
CA SER A 192 13.11 -21.09 16.36
C SER A 192 13.25 -21.26 14.85
N TRP A 193 14.42 -21.73 14.41
CA TRP A 193 14.69 -22.00 13.01
C TRP A 193 13.79 -23.10 12.42
N LEU A 194 13.44 -24.11 13.21
CA LEU A 194 12.60 -25.23 12.76
C LEU A 194 11.17 -24.76 12.48
N MET A 195 10.55 -24.03 13.44
CA MET A 195 9.21 -23.46 13.23
C MET A 195 9.19 -22.45 12.08
N THR A 196 10.30 -21.74 11.87
CA THR A 196 10.45 -20.81 10.75
C THR A 196 10.44 -21.53 9.40
N ILE A 197 11.18 -22.64 9.25
CA ILE A 197 11.16 -23.42 7.99
C ILE A 197 9.77 -23.95 7.71
N VAL A 198 9.07 -24.49 8.73
CA VAL A 198 7.69 -24.96 8.57
C VAL A 198 6.79 -23.82 8.08
N ALA A 199 6.85 -22.65 8.70
CA ALA A 199 6.09 -21.48 8.27
C ALA A 199 6.46 -21.01 6.85
N LEU A 200 7.74 -21.01 6.50
CA LEU A 200 8.23 -20.65 5.16
C LEU A 200 7.73 -21.60 4.07
N VAL A 201 7.51 -22.87 4.38
CA VAL A 201 6.93 -23.86 3.44
C VAL A 201 5.42 -23.65 3.27
N VAL A 202 4.72 -23.13 4.28
CA VAL A 202 3.29 -22.80 4.18
C VAL A 202 3.04 -21.65 3.19
N ILE A 203 3.98 -20.70 3.07
CA ILE A 203 3.86 -19.57 2.14
C ILE A 203 3.69 -20.03 0.67
N PRO A 204 4.61 -20.79 0.04
CA PRO A 204 4.44 -21.24 -1.35
C PRO A 204 3.22 -22.13 -1.52
N LEU A 205 2.88 -22.97 -0.55
CA LEU A 205 1.65 -23.77 -0.58
C LEU A 205 0.41 -22.86 -0.68
N SER A 206 0.35 -21.82 0.15
CA SER A 206 -0.74 -20.83 0.11
C SER A 206 -0.77 -20.06 -1.21
N LEU A 207 0.40 -19.70 -1.77
CA LEU A 207 0.50 -19.01 -3.06
C LEU A 207 -0.02 -19.88 -4.20
N ILE A 208 0.23 -21.19 -4.19
CA ILE A 208 -0.31 -22.12 -5.18
C ILE A 208 -1.84 -22.12 -5.11
N VAL A 209 -2.41 -22.28 -3.91
CA VAL A 209 -3.86 -22.29 -3.71
C VAL A 209 -4.49 -20.96 -4.16
N VAL A 210 -3.94 -19.83 -3.71
CA VAL A 210 -4.41 -18.49 -4.11
C VAL A 210 -4.30 -18.30 -5.62
N SER A 211 -3.19 -18.72 -6.24
CA SER A 211 -3.00 -18.59 -7.70
C SER A 211 -4.05 -19.37 -8.48
N VAL A 212 -4.42 -20.57 -8.02
CA VAL A 212 -5.49 -21.37 -8.64
C VAL A 212 -6.83 -20.67 -8.51
N ILE A 213 -7.15 -20.15 -7.32
CA ILE A 213 -8.40 -19.43 -7.05
C ILE A 213 -8.49 -18.17 -7.92
N VAL A 214 -7.45 -17.33 -7.92
CA VAL A 214 -7.40 -16.09 -8.71
C VAL A 214 -7.54 -16.41 -10.19
N LYS A 215 -6.84 -17.43 -10.71
CA LYS A 215 -6.93 -17.80 -12.13
C LYS A 215 -8.35 -18.20 -12.53
N ARG A 216 -9.09 -18.92 -11.67
CA ARG A 216 -10.50 -19.24 -11.92
C ARG A 216 -11.40 -18.03 -11.78
N SER A 217 -11.20 -17.23 -10.73
CA SER A 217 -11.99 -16.04 -10.44
C SER A 217 -11.90 -15.01 -11.57
N GLN A 218 -10.71 -14.82 -12.17
CA GLN A 218 -10.51 -13.92 -13.32
C GLN A 218 -11.38 -14.27 -14.53
N VAL A 219 -11.69 -15.56 -14.76
CA VAL A 219 -12.58 -15.96 -15.86
C VAL A 219 -14.00 -15.45 -15.62
N TYR A 220 -14.56 -15.70 -14.43
CA TYR A 220 -15.89 -15.24 -14.07
C TYR A 220 -15.99 -13.72 -13.97
N PHE A 221 -14.94 -13.05 -13.47
CA PHE A 221 -14.89 -11.58 -13.46
C PHE A 221 -14.97 -11.03 -14.88
N LYS A 222 -14.28 -11.63 -15.83
CA LYS A 222 -14.34 -11.22 -17.23
C LYS A 222 -15.74 -11.43 -17.81
N GLU A 223 -16.36 -12.59 -17.60
CA GLU A 223 -17.72 -12.84 -18.05
C GLU A 223 -18.71 -11.83 -17.45
N GLN A 224 -18.62 -11.57 -16.15
CA GLN A 224 -19.46 -10.58 -15.47
C GLN A 224 -19.23 -9.16 -16.03
N GLN A 225 -17.98 -8.81 -16.36
CA GLN A 225 -17.62 -7.55 -17.01
C GLN A 225 -18.33 -7.40 -18.36
N ASP A 226 -18.30 -8.45 -19.18
CA ASP A 226 -18.90 -8.47 -20.50
C ASP A 226 -20.44 -8.35 -20.40
N TYR A 227 -21.08 -9.08 -19.48
CA TYR A 227 -22.52 -8.95 -19.21
C TYR A 227 -22.91 -7.53 -18.76
N LEU A 228 -22.17 -6.93 -17.83
CA LEU A 228 -22.42 -5.55 -17.38
C LEU A 228 -22.22 -4.54 -18.53
N GLY A 229 -21.25 -4.79 -19.42
CA GLY A 229 -21.04 -3.98 -20.62
C GLY A 229 -22.26 -4.00 -21.55
N HIS A 230 -22.84 -5.19 -21.79
CA HIS A 230 -24.05 -5.33 -22.60
C HIS A 230 -25.26 -4.63 -21.98
N VAL A 231 -25.48 -4.79 -20.67
CA VAL A 231 -26.60 -4.15 -19.97
C VAL A 231 -26.45 -2.63 -19.99
N ASN A 232 -25.27 -2.10 -19.67
CA ASN A 232 -25.03 -0.66 -19.69
C ASN A 232 -25.18 -0.07 -21.10
N GLY A 233 -24.69 -0.76 -22.13
CA GLY A 233 -24.88 -0.33 -23.51
C GLY A 233 -26.35 -0.27 -23.91
N HIS A 234 -27.15 -1.25 -23.50
CA HIS A 234 -28.60 -1.23 -23.76
C HIS A 234 -29.30 -0.07 -23.02
N VAL A 235 -28.93 0.20 -21.77
CA VAL A 235 -29.45 1.35 -21.01
C VAL A 235 -29.07 2.66 -21.70
N GLU A 236 -27.84 2.80 -22.15
CA GLU A 236 -27.36 4.01 -22.84
C GLU A 236 -28.06 4.24 -24.19
N GLU A 237 -28.35 3.19 -24.96
CA GLU A 237 -29.15 3.28 -26.20
C GLU A 237 -30.62 3.67 -25.96
N MET A 238 -31.18 3.32 -24.79
CA MET A 238 -32.57 3.61 -24.45
C MET A 238 -32.78 5.02 -23.86
N PHE A 239 -31.75 5.58 -23.21
CA PHE A 239 -31.82 6.89 -22.54
C PHE A 239 -31.00 7.99 -23.21
N GLY A 240 -30.12 7.68 -24.18
CA GLY A 240 -29.35 8.62 -24.99
C GLY A 240 -30.02 8.96 -26.32
#